data_AF-A0A7C7SRH0-F1
#
_entry.id   AF-A0A7C7SRH0-F1
#
_cell.length_a   1.000
_cell.length_b   1.000
_cell.length_c   1.000
_cell.angle_alpha   90.00
_cell.angle_beta   90.00
_cell.angle_gamma   90.00
#
_symmetry.space_group_name_H-M   'P 1'
#
loop_
_entity.id
_entity.type
_entity.pdbx_description
1 polymer ?
#
loop_
_entity_poly.entity_id
_entity_poly.type
_entity_poly.pdbx_seq_one_letter_code
_entity_poly.pdbx_strand_id
1 'polypeptide(L)'
;MNNAKPVNLATFDPLEGLPAHIPVNPILTDQMKVDVMVNKEGHIWVCHDRPFKEYVDWIEFDADAGRLIFVTQGGRLNDFGIQIKPLMAKYIKKADTADLLLMKNKKLHDFSRVALVTRQLVN
;
A
#
# COMPACT_ATOMS: atom_id res chain seq x y z
N MET A 1 41.27 18.74 8.96
CA MET A 1 40.86 18.54 7.55
C MET A 1 40.06 17.24 7.51
N ASN A 2 38.73 17.34 7.37
CA ASN A 2 37.85 16.16 7.32
C ASN A 2 37.76 15.65 5.88
N ASN A 3 38.33 14.48 5.63
CA ASN A 3 38.17 13.75 4.38
C ASN A 3 36.77 13.10 4.36
N ALA A 4 35.76 13.84 3.88
CA ALA A 4 34.49 13.21 3.51
C ALA A 4 34.70 12.42 2.21
N LYS A 5 34.53 11.10 2.28
CA LYS A 5 34.48 10.25 1.08
C LYS A 5 33.24 10.63 0.25
N PRO A 6 33.33 10.67 -1.09
CA PRO A 6 32.18 10.95 -1.94
C PRO A 6 31.13 9.84 -1.79
N VAL A 7 29.89 10.24 -1.53
CA VAL A 7 28.73 9.33 -1.50
C VAL A 7 28.38 8.94 -2.92
N ASN A 8 28.43 7.64 -3.22
CA ASN A 8 27.99 7.10 -4.49
C ASN A 8 26.47 7.00 -4.51
N LEU A 9 25.81 7.87 -5.28
CA LEU A 9 24.35 7.96 -5.37
C LEU A 9 23.69 6.73 -6.03
N ALA A 10 24.47 5.78 -6.57
CA ALA A 10 23.96 4.57 -7.22
C ALA A 10 23.61 3.42 -6.26
N THR A 11 23.94 3.53 -4.97
CA THR A 11 23.69 2.49 -3.94
C THR A 11 22.88 3.03 -2.76
N PHE A 12 22.10 4.09 -2.95
CA PHE A 12 21.22 4.58 -1.89
C PHE A 12 20.08 3.57 -1.69
N ASP A 13 20.25 2.66 -0.73
CA ASP A 13 19.12 1.96 -0.15
C ASP A 13 18.44 2.97 0.81
N PRO A 14 17.23 3.46 0.49
CA PRO A 14 16.54 4.44 1.31
C PRO A 14 16.22 3.95 2.72
N LEU A 15 16.46 2.66 3.00
CA LEU A 15 16.25 2.02 4.30
C LEU A 15 17.56 1.73 5.06
N GLU A 16 18.73 1.97 4.46
CA GLU A 16 20.03 1.75 5.12
C GLU A 16 20.24 2.78 6.24
N GLY A 17 20.42 2.30 7.48
CA GLY A 17 20.62 3.13 8.67
C GLY A 17 19.35 3.54 9.42
N LEU A 18 18.17 3.14 8.93
CA LEU A 18 16.94 3.28 9.70
C LEU A 18 16.92 2.26 10.85
N PRO A 19 16.53 2.66 12.07
CA PRO A 19 16.39 1.72 13.16
C PRO A 19 15.47 0.55 12.79
N ALA A 20 15.79 -0.66 13.24
CA ALA A 20 14.99 -1.88 12.99
C ALA A 20 13.51 -1.80 13.42
N HIS A 21 13.15 -0.75 14.18
CA HIS A 21 11.82 -0.47 14.70
C HIS A 21 10.98 0.50 13.86
N ILE A 22 11.43 0.94 12.67
CA ILE A 22 10.56 1.78 11.83
C ILE A 22 9.38 0.93 11.32
N PRO A 23 8.14 1.33 11.60
CA PRO A 23 6.94 0.57 11.24
C PRO A 23 6.56 0.81 9.77
N VAL A 24 7.52 0.95 8.87
CA VAL A 24 7.30 1.21 7.45
C VAL A 24 8.06 0.17 6.65
N ASN A 25 7.33 -0.59 5.85
CA ASN A 25 7.89 -1.54 4.90
C ASN A 25 8.19 -0.85 3.56
N PRO A 26 9.01 -1.46 2.68
CA PRO A 26 9.15 -0.98 1.31
C PRO A 26 7.78 -0.87 0.61
N ILE A 27 7.67 -0.03 -0.42
CA ILE A 27 6.41 0.12 -1.17
C ILE A 27 6.00 -1.21 -1.82
N LEU A 28 4.70 -1.47 -1.94
CA LEU A 28 4.18 -2.79 -2.35
C LEU A 28 4.54 -3.15 -3.78
N THR A 29 4.51 -2.19 -4.70
CA THR A 29 4.86 -2.40 -6.11
C THR A 29 6.31 -2.84 -6.34
N ASP A 30 7.21 -2.53 -5.39
CA ASP A 30 8.60 -2.99 -5.45
C ASP A 30 8.75 -4.43 -4.94
N GLN A 31 7.79 -4.90 -4.15
CA GLN A 31 7.85 -6.21 -3.52
C GLN A 31 7.05 -7.28 -4.26
N MET A 32 5.93 -6.92 -4.91
CA MET A 32 5.02 -7.85 -5.55
C MET A 32 4.26 -7.21 -6.70
N LYS A 33 3.67 -8.04 -7.57
CA LYS A 33 2.71 -7.54 -8.57
C LYS A 33 1.40 -7.31 -7.84
N VAL A 34 1.01 -6.05 -7.73
CA VAL A 34 -0.23 -5.63 -7.07
C VAL A 34 -0.92 -4.59 -7.92
N ASP A 35 -2.26 -4.64 -7.97
CA ASP A 35 -3.07 -3.63 -8.63
C ASP A 35 -4.41 -3.47 -7.92
N VAL A 36 -5.07 -2.32 -8.15
CA VAL A 36 -6.34 -1.95 -7.52
C VAL A 36 -7.39 -1.67 -8.57
N MET A 37 -8.50 -2.40 -8.50
CA MET A 37 -9.68 -2.19 -9.33
C MET A 37 -10.81 -1.63 -8.49
N VAL A 38 -11.53 -0.64 -9.03
CA VAL A 38 -12.66 0.00 -8.36
C VAL A 38 -13.79 0.15 -9.35
N ASN A 39 -15.00 -0.32 -9.00
CA ASN A 39 -16.20 -0.11 -9.81
C ASN A 39 -16.96 1.17 -9.40
N LYS A 40 -18.08 1.47 -10.08
CA LYS A 40 -18.84 2.70 -9.84
C LYS A 40 -19.63 2.68 -8.53
N GLU A 41 -19.89 1.47 -8.04
CA GLU A 41 -20.59 1.15 -6.81
C GLU A 41 -19.68 1.28 -5.58
N GLY A 42 -18.37 1.41 -5.77
CA GLY A 42 -17.39 1.51 -4.69
C GLY A 42 -16.87 0.17 -4.19
N HIS A 43 -17.09 -0.93 -4.92
CA HIS A 43 -16.39 -2.18 -4.63
C HIS A 43 -14.93 -2.06 -5.05
N ILE A 44 -14.03 -2.46 -4.15
CA ILE A 44 -12.59 -2.38 -4.31
C ILE A 44 -12.02 -3.79 -4.27
N TRP A 45 -11.22 -4.12 -5.28
CA TRP A 45 -10.41 -5.33 -5.31
C TRP A 45 -8.94 -4.97 -5.40
N VAL A 46 -8.16 -5.47 -4.45
CA VAL A 46 -6.69 -5.41 -4.46
C VAL A 46 -6.19 -6.79 -4.89
N CYS A 47 -5.72 -6.91 -6.13
CA CYS A 47 -5.18 -8.15 -6.65
C CYS A 47 -3.68 -8.19 -6.42
N HIS A 48 -3.15 -9.25 -5.82
CA HIS A 48 -1.72 -9.40 -5.57
C HIS A 48 -1.21 -10.82 -5.88
N ASP A 49 0.04 -10.95 -6.33
CA ASP A 49 0.61 -12.25 -6.74
C ASP A 49 1.31 -13.01 -5.61
N ARG A 50 1.52 -12.36 -4.46
CA ARG A 50 2.20 -12.91 -3.28
C ARG A 50 1.47 -12.52 -2.01
N PRO A 51 1.53 -13.34 -0.95
CA PRO A 51 0.97 -12.94 0.34
C PRO A 51 1.73 -11.74 0.91
N PHE A 52 1.04 -10.92 1.69
CA PHE A 52 1.69 -9.93 2.55
C PHE A 52 2.56 -10.66 3.59
N LYS A 53 3.63 -9.99 4.06
CA LYS A 53 4.51 -10.55 5.11
C LYS A 53 3.78 -10.74 6.44
N GLU A 54 2.77 -9.92 6.69
CA GLU A 54 1.88 -9.95 7.85
C GLU A 54 0.44 -9.74 7.37
N TYR A 55 -0.54 -10.19 8.14
CA TYR A 55 -1.95 -9.95 7.82
C TYR A 55 -2.23 -8.45 7.79
N VAL A 56 -2.90 -8.01 6.73
CA VAL A 56 -3.46 -6.66 6.63
C VAL A 56 -4.69 -6.60 7.52
N ASP A 57 -4.74 -5.59 8.39
CA ASP A 57 -5.84 -5.36 9.32
C ASP A 57 -6.84 -4.36 8.73
N TRP A 58 -6.34 -3.25 8.15
CA TRP A 58 -7.15 -2.31 7.36
C TRP A 58 -6.33 -1.63 6.25
N ILE A 59 -7.04 -0.94 5.35
CA ILE A 59 -6.45 -0.06 4.34
C ILE A 59 -6.85 1.37 4.66
N GLU A 60 -5.90 2.29 4.64
CA GLU A 60 -6.15 3.73 4.69
C GLU A 60 -6.11 4.31 3.30
N PHE A 61 -7.15 5.07 2.94
CA PHE A 61 -7.15 5.94 1.78
C PHE A 61 -6.92 7.37 2.22
N ASP A 62 -5.74 7.91 1.92
CA ASP A 62 -5.47 9.34 2.02
C ASP A 62 -6.10 10.03 0.81
N ALA A 63 -7.25 10.65 1.02
CA ALA A 63 -8.02 11.30 -0.04
C ALA A 63 -7.35 12.56 -0.60
N ASP A 64 -6.51 13.22 0.21
CA ASP A 64 -5.84 14.47 -0.17
C ASP A 64 -4.57 14.17 -0.96
N ALA A 65 -3.80 13.17 -0.51
CA ALA A 65 -2.60 12.71 -1.20
C ALA A 65 -2.90 11.68 -2.29
N GLY A 66 -4.11 11.11 -2.36
CA GLY A 66 -4.50 10.06 -3.30
C GLY A 66 -3.67 8.77 -3.15
N ARG A 67 -3.37 8.37 -1.91
CA ARG A 67 -2.53 7.20 -1.59
C ARG A 67 -3.35 6.13 -0.88
N LEU A 68 -3.03 4.86 -1.14
CA LEU A 68 -3.50 3.73 -0.36
C LEU A 68 -2.35 3.20 0.51
N ILE A 69 -2.62 3.01 1.79
CA ILE A 69 -1.66 2.50 2.77
C ILE A 69 -2.27 1.27 3.43
N PHE A 70 -1.56 0.16 3.40
CA PHE A 70 -2.00 -1.11 3.99
C PHE A 70 -1.37 -1.26 5.36
N VAL A 71 -2.21 -1.28 6.39
CA VAL A 71 -1.76 -1.39 7.78
C VAL A 71 -1.88 -2.83 8.25
N THR A 72 -0.77 -3.40 8.74
CA THR A 72 -0.74 -4.78 9.22
C THR A 72 -1.16 -4.88 10.68
N GLN A 73 -1.50 -6.08 11.13
CA GLN A 73 -1.76 -6.36 12.55
C GLN A 73 -0.57 -6.03 13.46
N GLY A 74 0.65 -6.08 12.94
CA GLY A 74 1.87 -5.64 13.65
C GLY A 74 2.06 -4.12 13.67
N GLY A 75 1.11 -3.35 13.15
CA GLY A 75 1.18 -1.88 13.05
C GLY A 75 2.11 -1.37 11.96
N ARG A 76 2.58 -2.23 11.04
CA ARG A 76 3.46 -1.82 9.94
C ARG A 76 2.64 -1.24 8.79
N LEU A 77 3.21 -0.21 8.16
CA LEU A 77 2.65 0.47 7.01
C LEU A 77 3.29 -0.06 5.73
N ASN A 78 2.48 -0.42 4.75
CA ASN A 78 2.92 -0.71 3.40
C ASN A 78 2.23 0.26 2.45
N ASP A 79 2.99 1.19 1.87
CA ASP A 79 2.43 2.08 0.84
C ASP A 79 2.17 1.30 -0.44
N PHE A 80 1.05 1.57 -1.11
CA PHE A 80 0.73 0.93 -2.38
C PHE A 80 1.78 1.19 -3.46
N GLY A 81 2.35 2.39 -3.52
CA GLY A 81 3.35 2.81 -4.51
C GLY A 81 2.76 3.41 -5.79
N ILE A 82 1.43 3.37 -5.97
CA ILE A 82 0.74 3.96 -7.13
C ILE A 82 -0.23 5.05 -6.67
N GLN A 83 -0.14 6.19 -7.34
CA GLN A 83 -1.06 7.31 -7.16
C GLN A 83 -2.47 6.95 -7.66
N ILE A 84 -3.46 7.09 -6.79
CA ILE A 84 -4.87 6.89 -7.14
C ILE A 84 -5.36 8.05 -8.00
N LYS A 85 -5.95 7.72 -9.15
CA LYS A 85 -6.52 8.70 -10.08
C LYS A 85 -7.79 9.32 -9.50
N PRO A 86 -8.09 10.61 -9.79
CA PRO A 86 -9.27 11.30 -9.26
C PRO A 86 -10.61 10.57 -9.49
N LEU A 87 -10.78 9.93 -10.65
CA LEU A 87 -11.99 9.17 -10.95
C LEU A 87 -12.14 7.93 -10.07
N MET A 88 -11.05 7.22 -9.76
CA MET A 88 -11.07 6.09 -8.83
C MET A 88 -11.31 6.57 -7.40
N ALA A 89 -10.62 7.65 -6.99
CA ALA A 89 -10.79 8.26 -5.68
C ALA A 89 -12.27 8.59 -5.37
N LYS A 90 -13.02 9.11 -6.36
CA LYS A 90 -14.47 9.36 -6.23
C LYS A 90 -15.26 8.11 -5.79
N TYR A 91 -14.88 6.93 -6.26
CA TYR A 91 -15.58 5.68 -5.94
C TYR A 91 -15.04 5.04 -4.67
N ILE A 92 -13.73 5.15 -4.40
CA ILE A 92 -13.11 4.67 -3.16
C ILE A 92 -13.72 5.36 -1.94
N LYS A 93 -14.02 6.66 -2.01
CA LYS A 93 -14.68 7.42 -0.91
C LYS A 93 -16.06 6.90 -0.50
N LYS A 94 -16.67 6.00 -1.27
CA LYS A 94 -17.97 5.39 -0.97
C LYS A 94 -17.85 4.01 -0.33
N ALA A 95 -16.64 3.47 -0.25
CA ALA A 95 -16.39 2.12 0.19
C ALA A 95 -16.10 2.07 1.69
N ASP A 96 -16.65 1.08 2.37
CA ASP A 96 -16.32 0.78 3.76
C ASP A 96 -15.30 -0.36 3.89
N THR A 97 -15.09 -1.11 2.80
CA THR A 97 -14.26 -2.31 2.78
C THR A 97 -13.55 -2.49 1.44
N ALA A 98 -12.44 -3.23 1.46
CA ALA A 98 -11.75 -3.70 0.27
C ALA A 98 -11.51 -5.21 0.34
N ASP A 99 -11.56 -5.86 -0.82
CA ASP A 99 -11.27 -7.29 -0.96
C ASP A 99 -9.80 -7.47 -1.39
N LEU A 100 -9.02 -8.21 -0.60
CA LEU A 100 -7.66 -8.62 -0.94
C LEU A 100 -7.70 -10.00 -1.62
N LEU A 101 -7.24 -10.05 -2.85
CA LEU A 101 -7.31 -11.21 -3.72
C LEU A 101 -5.89 -11.72 -4.01
N LEU A 102 -5.53 -12.87 -3.42
CA LEU A 102 -4.29 -13.55 -3.77
C LEU A 102 -4.49 -14.31 -5.08
N MET A 103 -3.77 -13.90 -6.12
CA MET A 103 -3.86 -14.47 -7.45
C MET A 103 -2.63 -15.36 -7.71
N LYS A 104 -2.85 -16.64 -8.05
CA LYS A 104 -1.78 -17.56 -8.51
C LYS A 104 -2.21 -18.28 -9.76
N ASN A 105 -1.33 -18.35 -10.76
CA ASN A 105 -1.59 -19.04 -12.04
C ASN A 105 -2.93 -18.61 -12.68
N LYS A 106 -3.23 -17.31 -12.64
CA LYS A 106 -4.48 -16.70 -13.15
C LYS A 106 -5.76 -17.19 -12.46
N LYS A 107 -5.66 -17.79 -11.27
CA LYS A 107 -6.78 -18.22 -10.44
C LYS A 107 -6.74 -17.48 -9.10
N LEU A 108 -7.93 -17.22 -8.55
CA LEU A 108 -8.07 -16.78 -7.17
C LEU A 108 -7.65 -17.95 -6.26
N HIS A 109 -6.63 -17.72 -5.43
CA HIS A 109 -6.09 -18.70 -4.50
C HIS A 109 -6.57 -18.44 -3.08
N ASP A 110 -6.69 -17.17 -2.69
CA ASP A 110 -7.15 -16.77 -1.36
C ASP A 110 -7.89 -15.43 -1.42
N PHE A 111 -8.75 -15.21 -0.44
CA PHE A 111 -9.63 -14.05 -0.34
C PHE A 111 -9.73 -13.59 1.11
N SER A 112 -9.58 -12.29 1.33
CA SER A 112 -9.94 -11.66 2.61
C SER A 112 -10.58 -10.31 2.37
N ARG A 113 -11.42 -9.88 3.31
CA ARG A 113 -12.05 -8.56 3.32
C ARG A 113 -11.55 -7.78 4.51
N VAL A 114 -11.10 -6.56 4.27
CA VAL A 114 -10.58 -5.65 5.29
C VAL A 114 -11.35 -4.33 5.26
N ALA A 115 -11.35 -3.63 6.39
CA ALA A 115 -11.93 -2.30 6.46
C ALA A 115 -11.15 -1.32 5.58
N LEU A 116 -11.86 -0.36 4.98
CA LEU A 116 -11.27 0.80 4.35
C LEU A 116 -11.58 2.03 5.21
N VAL A 117 -10.54 2.73 5.65
CA VAL A 117 -10.66 4.00 6.38
C VAL A 117 -10.26 5.13 5.44
N THR A 118 -11.16 6.08 5.20
CA THR A 118 -10.82 7.28 4.43
C THR A 118 -10.36 8.38 5.38
N ARG A 119 -9.15 8.90 5.15
CA ARG A 119 -8.61 10.09 5.80
C ARG A 119 -8.71 11.27 4.86
N GLN A 120 -9.33 12.35 5.33
CA GLN A 120 -9.40 13.61 4.60
C GLN A 120 -9.34 14.76 5.61
N LEU A 121 -8.53 15.77 5.34
CA LEU A 121 -8.52 17.00 6.12
C LEU A 121 -9.85 17.73 5.90
N VAL A 122 -10.53 18.06 7.00
CA VAL A 122 -11.72 18.91 6.96
C VAL A 122 -11.22 20.35 6.93
N ASN A 123 -11.40 21.02 5.79
CA ASN A 123 -11.25 22.48 5.67
C ASN A 123 -12.52 23.18 6.12
#